data_AF-A0AAW5KIV9-F1
#
_entry.id   AF-A0AAW5KIV9-F1
#
_cell.length_a   1.000
_cell.length_b   1.000
_cell.length_c   1.000
_cell.angle_alpha   90.00
_cell.angle_beta   90.00
_cell.angle_gamma   90.00
#
_symmetry.space_group_name_H-M   'P 1'
#
loop_
_entity.id
_entity.type
_entity.pdbx_description
1 polymer ?
#
loop_
_entity_poly.entity_id
_entity_poly.type
_entity_poly.pdbx_seq_one_letter_code
_entity_poly.pdbx_strand_id
1 'polypeptide(L)'
;TQRIGFITSFIVPVMAIIYKALGFVIIGLNIQKLPQVLSLILSQACDLRAIAGGFAGSAIVIGIKRGLFSIEAGMGSAPNAAATAQVSHPVNQGTVQVLS
;
A
#
# COMPACT_ATOMS: atom_id res chain seq x y z
N THR A 1 5.13 19.24 15.90
CA THR A 1 5.46 18.06 15.07
C THR A 1 6.85 17.47 15.35
N GLN A 2 7.85 18.24 15.80
CA GLN A 2 9.23 17.76 15.92
C GLN A 2 9.47 16.52 16.81
N ARG A 3 8.81 16.40 17.98
CA ARG A 3 8.95 15.20 18.83
C ARG A 3 8.35 13.93 18.22
N ILE A 4 7.19 14.05 17.56
CA ILE A 4 6.52 12.93 16.90
C ILE A 4 7.33 12.53 15.65
N GLY A 5 7.73 13.50 14.82
CA GLY A 5 8.55 13.26 13.64
C GLY A 5 9.88 12.58 13.95
N PHE A 6 10.56 12.96 15.04
CA PHE A 6 11.81 12.32 15.45
C PHE A 6 11.63 10.84 15.82
N ILE A 7 10.60 10.52 16.61
CA ILE A 7 10.31 9.14 17.02
C ILE A 7 9.84 8.30 15.82
N THR A 8 8.91 8.84 15.01
CA THR A 8 8.40 8.19 13.80
C THR A 8 9.50 7.91 12.78
N SER A 9 10.51 8.78 12.66
CA SER A 9 11.65 8.60 11.76
C SER A 9 12.49 7.36 12.08
N PHE A 10 12.50 6.89 13.33
CA PHE A 10 13.19 5.64 13.71
C PHE A 10 12.25 4.43 13.67
N ILE A 11 10.99 4.59 14.09
CA ILE A 11 10.04 3.46 14.16
C ILE A 11 9.63 2.96 12.78
N VAL A 12 9.32 3.86 11.84
CA VAL A 12 8.85 3.50 10.50
C VAL A 12 9.84 2.61 9.73
N PRO A 13 11.15 2.93 9.64
CA PRO A 13 12.08 2.07 8.93
C PRO A 13 12.26 0.71 9.60
N VAL A 14 12.29 0.64 10.94
CA VAL A 14 12.41 -0.62 11.69
C VAL A 14 11.20 -1.52 11.44
N MET A 15 9.98 -0.96 11.51
CA MET A 15 8.75 -1.69 11.22
C MET A 15 8.75 -2.23 9.79
N ALA A 16 9.12 -1.41 8.81
CA ALA A 16 9.16 -1.82 7.40
C ALA A 16 10.17 -2.95 7.15
N ILE A 17 11.33 -2.93 7.81
CA ILE A 17 12.35 -3.98 7.70
C ILE A 17 11.83 -5.30 8.27
N ILE A 18 11.27 -5.28 9.48
CA ILE A 18 10.75 -6.49 10.14
C ILE A 18 9.64 -7.12 9.31
N TYR A 19 8.69 -6.31 8.82
CA TYR A 19 7.55 -6.80 8.05
C TYR A 19 8.00 -7.43 6.72
N LYS A 20 8.92 -6.77 6.00
CA LYS A 20 9.48 -7.32 4.75
C LYS A 20 10.29 -8.59 5.01
N ALA A 21 11.12 -8.62 6.05
CA ALA A 21 11.92 -9.80 6.40
C ALA A 21 11.05 -11.01 6.69
N LEU A 22 10.00 -10.85 7.51
CA LEU A 22 9.04 -11.93 7.79
C LEU A 22 8.34 -12.40 6.51
N GLY A 23 7.92 -11.48 5.64
CA GLY A 23 7.34 -11.82 4.35
C GLY A 23 8.27 -12.68 3.50
N PHE A 24 9.54 -12.28 3.37
CA PHE A 24 10.53 -13.06 2.62
C PHE A 24 10.80 -14.43 3.21
N VAL A 25 10.84 -14.57 4.54
CA VAL A 25 10.99 -15.86 5.21
C VAL A 25 9.81 -16.78 4.89
N ILE A 26 8.57 -16.30 5.01
CA ILE A 26 7.37 -17.09 4.73
C ILE A 26 7.33 -17.52 3.26
N ILE A 27 7.69 -16.61 2.35
CA ILE A 27 7.77 -16.89 0.92
C ILE A 27 8.84 -17.93 0.63
N GLY A 28 10.04 -17.81 1.22
CA GLY A 28 11.13 -18.78 1.07
C GLY A 28 10.72 -20.19 1.52
N LEU A 29 10.01 -20.29 2.66
CA LEU A 29 9.51 -21.56 3.19
C LEU A 29 8.37 -22.17 2.34
N ASN A 30 7.63 -21.36 1.57
CA ASN A 30 6.48 -21.80 0.78
C ASN A 30 6.65 -21.55 -0.73
N ILE A 31 7.90 -21.55 -1.23
CA ILE A 31 8.20 -21.11 -2.60
C ILE A 31 7.49 -21.96 -3.68
N GLN A 32 7.17 -23.21 -3.37
CA GLN A 32 6.43 -24.10 -4.28
C GLN A 32 4.96 -23.69 -4.46
N LYS A 33 4.37 -22.96 -3.51
CA LYS A 33 2.99 -22.49 -3.55
C LYS A 33 2.84 -21.13 -4.24
N LEU A 34 3.93 -20.41 -4.47
CA LEU A 34 3.93 -19.09 -5.11
C LEU A 34 3.23 -19.10 -6.48
N PRO A 35 3.50 -20.04 -7.40
CA PRO A 35 2.84 -20.08 -8.70
C PRO A 35 1.32 -20.26 -8.58
N GLN A 36 0.88 -21.09 -7.63
CA GLN A 36 -0.54 -21.33 -7.39
C GLN A 36 -1.25 -20.10 -6.84
N VAL A 37 -0.61 -19.37 -5.91
CA VAL A 37 -1.15 -18.12 -5.35
C VAL A 37 -1.26 -17.04 -6.43
N LEU A 38 -0.24 -16.89 -7.28
CA LEU A 38 -0.27 -15.92 -8.39
C LEU A 38 -1.37 -16.26 -9.40
N SER A 39 -1.52 -17.54 -9.75
CA SER A 39 -2.61 -17.99 -10.62
C SER A 39 -3.99 -17.72 -10.01
N LEU A 40 -4.14 -17.94 -8.70
CA LEU A 40 -5.39 -17.68 -7.99
C LEU A 40 -5.75 -16.19 -8.03
N ILE A 41 -4.79 -15.30 -7.76
CA ILE A 41 -4.98 -13.85 -7.81
C ILE A 41 -5.48 -13.41 -9.19
N LEU A 42 -4.83 -13.85 -10.27
CA LEU A 42 -5.22 -13.50 -11.63
C LEU A 42 -6.59 -14.08 -12.00
N SER A 43 -6.87 -15.33 -11.63
CA SER A 43 -8.16 -15.95 -11.89
C SER A 43 -9.30 -15.24 -11.18
N GLN A 44 -9.11 -14.81 -9.92
CA GLN A 44 -10.15 -14.14 -9.14
C GLN A 44 -10.32 -12.67 -9.54
N ALA A 45 -9.24 -12.01 -9.95
CA ALA A 45 -9.30 -10.64 -10.46
C ALA A 45 -10.04 -10.56 -11.81
N CYS A 46 -9.91 -11.57 -12.66
CA CYS A 46 -10.57 -11.64 -13.97
C CYS A 46 -11.80 -12.56 -14.01
N ASP A 47 -12.32 -13.01 -12.86
CA ASP A 47 -13.49 -13.90 -12.84
C ASP A 47 -14.75 -13.15 -13.27
N LEU A 48 -15.13 -13.38 -14.54
CA LEU A 48 -16.34 -12.83 -15.15
C LEU A 48 -17.61 -13.25 -14.41
N ARG A 49 -17.62 -14.39 -13.69
CA ARG A 49 -18.78 -14.82 -12.88
C ARG A 49 -18.94 -13.94 -11.64
N ALA A 50 -17.84 -13.56 -10.99
CA ALA A 50 -17.86 -12.64 -9.86
C ALA A 50 -18.25 -11.20 -10.28
N ILE A 51 -17.93 -10.82 -11.52
CA ILE A 51 -18.32 -9.53 -12.12
C ILE A 51 -19.82 -9.55 -12.54
N ALA A 52 -20.29 -10.64 -13.13
CA ALA A 52 -21.68 -10.81 -13.57
C ALA A 52 -22.69 -10.91 -12.42
N GLY A 53 -22.28 -11.42 -11.25
CA GLY A 53 -23.09 -11.44 -10.02
C GLY A 53 -23.29 -10.07 -9.35
N GLY A 54 -22.66 -9.01 -9.88
CA GLY A 54 -22.76 -7.63 -9.40
C GLY A 54 -21.45 -7.12 -8.81
N PHE A 55 -21.00 -5.95 -9.29
CA PHE A 55 -19.74 -5.32 -8.84
C PHE A 55 -19.68 -5.10 -7.32
N ALA A 56 -20.82 -4.83 -6.67
CA ALA A 56 -20.92 -4.35 -5.30
C ALA A 56 -20.32 -5.28 -4.20
N GLY A 57 -20.07 -6.56 -4.50
CA GLY A 57 -19.43 -7.51 -3.56
C GLY A 57 -18.17 -8.19 -4.10
N SER A 58 -17.71 -7.79 -5.28
CA SER A 58 -16.57 -8.44 -5.94
C SER A 58 -15.24 -8.17 -5.23
N ALA A 59 -14.29 -9.10 -5.36
CA ALA A 59 -12.91 -8.92 -4.89
C ALA A 59 -12.27 -7.63 -5.45
N ILE A 60 -12.73 -7.19 -6.63
CA ILE A 60 -12.33 -5.94 -7.27
C ILE A 60 -12.75 -4.73 -6.44
N VAL A 61 -14.02 -4.61 -6.03
CA VAL A 61 -14.49 -3.44 -5.26
C VAL A 61 -13.83 -3.37 -3.89
N ILE A 62 -13.65 -4.51 -3.22
CA ILE A 62 -12.92 -4.58 -1.94
C ILE A 62 -11.45 -4.21 -2.14
N GLY A 63 -10.83 -4.69 -3.23
CA GLY A 63 -9.46 -4.37 -3.61
C GLY A 63 -9.26 -2.88 -3.87
N ILE A 64 -10.14 -2.25 -4.66
CA ILE A 64 -10.13 -0.81 -4.95
C ILE A 64 -10.27 -0.01 -3.66
N LYS A 65 -11.27 -0.34 -2.83
CA LYS A 65 -11.49 0.36 -1.56
C LYS A 65 -10.26 0.29 -0.66
N ARG A 66 -9.69 -0.90 -0.46
CA ARG A 66 -8.47 -1.08 0.36
C ARG A 66 -7.25 -0.40 -0.24
N GLY A 67 -7.08 -0.45 -1.56
CA GLY A 67 -5.97 0.21 -2.26
C GLY A 67 -6.01 1.72 -2.11
N LEU A 68 -7.18 2.33 -2.31
CA LEU A 68 -7.39 3.76 -2.14
C LEU A 68 -7.13 4.21 -0.69
N PHE A 69 -7.60 3.44 0.31
CA PHE A 69 -7.31 3.73 1.71
C PHE A 69 -5.83 3.56 2.08
N SER A 70 -5.12 2.61 1.44
CA SER A 70 -3.71 2.33 1.75
C SER A 70 -2.75 3.41 1.26
N ILE A 71 -3.13 4.20 0.25
CA ILE A 71 -2.30 5.26 -0.36
C ILE A 71 -2.90 6.66 -0.08
N GLU A 72 -3.99 6.72 0.70
CA GLU A 72 -4.80 7.93 0.91
C GLU A 72 -5.21 8.65 -0.40
N ALA A 73 -5.32 7.90 -1.50
CA ALA A 73 -5.58 8.46 -2.83
C ALA A 73 -6.98 9.10 -2.85
N GLY A 74 -7.01 10.43 -3.03
CA GLY A 74 -8.25 11.21 -3.05
C GLY A 74 -8.86 11.51 -1.67
N MET A 75 -8.22 11.13 -0.55
CA MET A 75 -8.68 11.52 0.81
C MET A 75 -8.30 12.95 1.21
N GLY A 76 -7.34 13.58 0.52
CA GLY A 76 -6.95 14.98 0.77
C GLY A 76 -6.20 15.22 2.09
N SER A 77 -5.84 14.17 2.84
CA SER A 77 -5.07 14.22 4.09
C SER A 77 -3.56 14.29 3.87
N ALA A 78 -3.04 13.61 2.85
CA ALA A 78 -1.63 13.61 2.50
C ALA A 78 -0.99 15.02 2.26
N PRO A 79 -1.69 16.01 1.66
CA PRO A 79 -1.21 17.40 1.55
C PRO A 79 -0.97 18.09 2.90
N ASN A 80 -1.67 17.70 3.98
CA ASN A 80 -1.51 18.32 5.30
C ASN A 80 -0.13 18.03 5.90
N ALA A 81 0.38 16.80 5.71
CA ALA A 81 1.74 16.43 6.11
C ALA A 81 2.79 17.12 5.22
N ALA A 82 2.53 17.15 3.89
CA ALA A 82 3.40 17.81 2.92
C ALA A 82 3.52 19.32 3.14
N ALA A 83 2.47 20.01 3.58
CA ALA A 83 2.47 21.44 3.86
C ALA A 83 3.39 21.84 5.03
N THR A 84 3.69 20.91 5.95
CA THR A 84 4.62 21.15 7.06
C THR A 84 6.09 20.84 6.74
N ALA A 85 6.37 20.31 5.55
CA ALA A 85 7.73 20.02 5.10
C ALA A 85 8.42 21.29 4.61
N GLN A 86 9.65 21.51 5.06
CA GLN A 86 10.45 22.65 4.62
C GLN A 86 11.15 22.30 3.31
N VAL A 87 10.53 22.66 2.18
CA VAL A 87 11.05 22.42 0.83
C VAL A 87 11.27 23.71 0.06
N SER A 88 12.26 23.72 -0.83
CA SER A 88 12.60 24.88 -1.67
C SER A 88 11.59 25.13 -2.79
N HIS A 89 10.94 24.08 -3.30
CA HIS A 89 9.95 24.16 -4.36
C HIS A 89 8.87 23.09 -4.14
N PRO A 90 7.57 23.40 -4.32
CA PRO A 90 6.46 22.46 -4.05
C PRO A 90 6.55 21.16 -4.86
N VAL A 91 7.16 21.21 -6.05
CA VAL A 91 7.43 20.03 -6.88
C VAL A 91 8.25 18.97 -6.14
N ASN A 92 9.24 19.38 -5.34
CA ASN A 92 10.12 18.45 -4.63
C ASN A 92 9.35 17.67 -3.57
N GLN A 93 8.44 18.34 -2.85
CA GLN A 93 7.56 17.68 -1.89
C GLN A 93 6.55 16.78 -2.59
N GLY A 94 6.03 17.21 -3.74
CA GLY A 94 5.11 16.40 -4.56
C GLY A 94 5.74 15.07 -5.00
N THR A 95 7.00 15.08 -5.45
CA THR A 95 7.71 13.85 -5.83
C THR A 95 7.96 12.89 -4.67
N VAL A 96 8.30 13.39 -3.48
CA VAL A 96 8.51 12.54 -2.29
C VAL A 96 7.17 11.93 -1.83
N GLN A 97 6.10 12.71 -1.90
CA GLN A 97 4.76 12.28 -1.49
C GLN A 97 4.18 11.18 -2.39
N VAL A 98 4.48 11.18 -3.69
CA VAL A 98 4.04 10.10 -4.61
C VAL A 98 4.76 8.78 -4.34
N LEU A 99 5.95 8.81 -3.74
CA LEU A 99 6.76 7.64 -3.41
C LEU A 99 6.52 7.09 -2.00
N SER A 100 5.77 7.84 -1.18
CA SER A 100 5.49 7.51 0.23
C SER A 100 4.19 6.71 0.35
#